data_AF-A0A842TLW2-F1
#
_entry.id   AF-A0A842TLW2-F1
#
_cell.length_a   1.000
_cell.length_b   1.000
_cell.length_c   1.000
_cell.angle_alpha   90.00
_cell.angle_beta   90.00
_cell.angle_gamma   90.00
#
_symmetry.space_group_name_H-M   'P 1'
#
loop_
_entity.id
_entity.type
_entity.pdbx_description
1 polymer ?
#
loop_
_entity_poly.entity_id
_entity_poly.type
_entity_poly.pdbx_seq_one_letter_code
_entity_poly.pdbx_strand_id
1 'polypeptide(L)'
;TLTTVTLSLKNQKGLLNLANKRKFHKKSLHEMITELGNVIRPDLVIMDAIYALEGSGPTENPQTNVRKPELLLAAKGQNAMVEIDNVAATMMGFDVNKIKHIPECDCEVKGIQLDEIDLNFAKPKETVDYGNIIHHQNEKACTLCQIAFSQTLRKIMFNQDIRKKIEEIKEKYGWIDILQGSGWEKLPENCKKAYLLGNCTKKFAEKINKNYCKGCPPHYNDIIDFLINNS
;
A
#
# COMPACT_ATOMS: atom_id res chain seq x y z
N THR A 1 -4.15 -3.83 6.02
CA THR A 1 -4.11 -2.49 6.61
C THR A 1 -3.05 -1.71 5.88
N LEU A 2 -3.28 -0.45 5.52
CA LEU A 2 -2.18 0.38 5.06
C LEU A 2 -1.34 0.67 6.29
N THR A 3 -0.09 0.24 6.30
CA THR A 3 0.76 0.28 7.50
C THR A 3 1.32 1.67 7.80
N THR A 4 0.87 2.69 7.07
CA THR A 4 1.41 4.08 7.02
C THR A 4 2.83 4.17 6.49
N VAL A 5 3.74 3.35 6.99
CA VAL A 5 5.17 3.32 6.64
C VAL A 5 5.61 1.92 6.19
N THR A 6 6.75 1.86 5.50
CA THR A 6 7.46 0.62 5.15
C THR A 6 8.90 0.72 5.59
N LEU A 7 9.19 0.19 6.78
CA LEU A 7 10.48 0.26 7.46
C LEU A 7 10.94 -1.15 7.86
N SER A 8 11.87 -1.27 8.81
CA SER A 8 12.61 -2.48 9.17
C SER A 8 11.74 -3.65 9.60
N LEU A 9 10.74 -3.42 10.47
CA LEU A 9 9.85 -4.49 10.94
C LEU A 9 9.02 -5.06 9.77
N LYS A 10 8.44 -4.19 8.95
CA LYS A 10 7.67 -4.61 7.78
C LYS A 10 8.56 -5.24 6.70
N ASN A 11 9.83 -4.82 6.60
CA ASN A 11 10.80 -5.37 5.66
C ASN A 11 11.02 -6.88 5.87
N GLN A 12 10.91 -7.37 7.12
CA GLN A 12 11.02 -8.80 7.42
C GLN A 12 9.95 -9.66 6.72
N LYS A 13 8.82 -9.07 6.32
CA LYS A 13 7.84 -9.78 5.48
C LYS A 13 8.47 -10.26 4.18
N GLY A 14 9.56 -9.67 3.70
CA GLY A 14 10.33 -10.10 2.54
C GLY A 14 10.75 -11.57 2.60
N LEU A 15 11.08 -12.05 3.81
CA LEU A 15 11.54 -13.41 4.10
C LEU A 15 10.43 -14.47 3.99
N LEU A 16 9.17 -14.05 3.94
CA LEU A 16 8.04 -14.95 3.84
C LEU A 16 7.77 -15.36 2.40
N ASN A 17 7.44 -16.64 2.19
CA ASN A 17 6.83 -17.08 0.95
C ASN A 17 5.46 -16.39 0.70
N LEU A 18 5.00 -16.42 -0.54
CA LEU A 18 3.77 -15.72 -0.95
C LEU A 18 2.53 -16.21 -0.18
N ALA A 19 2.44 -17.51 0.11
CA ALA A 19 1.33 -18.08 0.86
C ALA A 19 1.25 -17.51 2.28
N ASN A 20 2.39 -17.37 2.96
CA ASN A 20 2.49 -16.79 4.30
C ASN A 20 2.25 -15.28 4.28
N LYS A 21 2.78 -14.55 3.28
CA LYS A 21 2.44 -13.13 3.08
C LYS A 21 0.93 -12.92 3.00
N ARG A 22 0.20 -13.78 2.28
CA ARG A 22 -1.27 -13.73 2.18
C ARG A 22 -1.96 -14.03 3.52
N LYS A 23 -1.45 -14.97 4.32
CA LYS A 23 -2.02 -15.31 5.65
C LYS A 23 -1.99 -14.12 6.62
N PHE A 24 -0.96 -13.27 6.56
CA PHE A 24 -0.84 -12.09 7.44
C PHE A 24 -2.05 -11.16 7.31
N HIS A 25 -2.59 -10.99 6.11
CA HIS A 25 -3.72 -10.10 5.85
C HIS A 25 -5.09 -10.70 6.25
N LYS A 26 -5.16 -12.00 6.54
CA LYS A 26 -6.41 -12.66 6.98
C LYS A 26 -6.66 -12.57 8.49
N LYS A 27 -5.61 -12.32 9.29
CA LYS A 27 -5.69 -12.20 10.75
C LYS A 27 -5.70 -10.72 11.14
N SER A 28 -4.52 -10.18 11.43
CA SER A 28 -4.28 -8.76 11.72
C SER A 28 -2.89 -8.43 11.18
N LEU A 29 -2.82 -7.53 10.19
CA LEU A 29 -1.55 -7.26 9.51
C LEU A 29 -0.50 -6.67 10.47
N HIS A 30 -0.94 -5.79 11.37
CA HIS A 30 -0.04 -5.10 12.29
C HIS A 30 0.53 -6.06 13.32
N GLU A 31 -0.32 -6.80 14.02
CA GLU A 31 0.10 -7.84 14.98
C GLU A 31 1.06 -8.83 14.32
N MET A 32 0.73 -9.31 13.12
CA MET A 32 1.59 -10.28 12.44
C MET A 32 2.96 -9.69 12.04
N ILE A 33 3.06 -8.38 11.78
CA ILE A 33 4.36 -7.72 11.55
C ILE A 33 5.14 -7.64 12.86
N THR A 34 4.50 -7.24 13.96
CA THR A 34 5.12 -7.19 15.29
C THR A 34 5.62 -8.56 15.73
N GLU A 35 4.79 -9.60 15.60
CA GLU A 35 5.16 -10.98 15.91
C GLU A 35 6.31 -11.49 15.04
N LEU A 36 6.34 -11.13 13.75
CA LEU A 36 7.46 -11.49 12.89
C LEU A 36 8.77 -10.83 13.35
N GLY A 37 8.72 -9.57 13.80
CA GLY A 37 9.86 -8.87 14.35
C GLY A 37 10.34 -9.44 15.69
N ASN A 38 9.45 -10.08 16.45
CA ASN A 38 9.82 -10.81 17.66
C ASN A 38 10.55 -12.12 17.36
N VAL A 39 10.33 -12.73 16.20
CA VAL A 39 10.99 -13.98 15.79
C VAL A 39 12.28 -13.73 15.02
N ILE A 40 12.27 -12.77 14.10
CA ILE A 40 13.41 -12.46 13.24
C ILE A 40 14.09 -11.22 13.80
N ARG A 41 15.21 -11.39 14.49
CA ARG A 41 15.92 -10.33 15.19
C ARG A 41 17.34 -10.16 14.66
N PRO A 42 17.55 -9.35 13.60
CA PRO A 42 18.89 -9.04 13.12
C PRO A 42 19.70 -8.31 14.20
N ASP A 43 20.97 -8.67 14.37
CA ASP A 43 21.90 -7.98 15.29
C ASP A 43 22.32 -6.59 14.80
N LEU A 44 22.14 -6.32 13.51
CA LEU A 44 22.49 -5.07 12.83
C LEU A 44 21.41 -4.73 11.81
N VAL A 45 20.92 -3.49 11.87
CA VAL A 45 19.97 -2.92 10.89
C VAL A 45 20.62 -1.69 10.28
N ILE A 46 20.66 -1.64 8.96
CA ILE A 46 21.13 -0.50 8.18
C ILE A 46 20.02 -0.11 7.21
N MET A 47 19.66 1.17 7.17
CA MET A 47 18.66 1.72 6.27
C MET A 47 19.27 2.87 5.47
N ASP A 48 19.36 2.69 4.16
CA ASP A 48 19.80 3.73 3.23
C ASP A 48 18.62 4.62 2.84
N ALA A 49 18.58 5.82 3.40
CA ALA A 49 17.60 6.83 3.06
C ALA A 49 18.12 7.76 1.95
N ILE A 50 18.78 7.20 0.93
CA ILE A 50 19.24 7.95 -0.26
C ILE A 50 18.02 8.31 -1.12
N TYR A 51 17.12 7.36 -1.30
CA TYR A 51 15.83 7.55 -1.97
C TYR A 51 14.72 7.02 -1.08
N ALA A 52 13.74 7.86 -0.79
CA ALA A 52 12.61 7.50 0.03
C ALA A 52 11.31 7.88 -0.68
N LEU A 53 10.34 6.97 -0.73
CA LEU A 53 9.04 7.24 -1.32
C LEU A 53 8.10 7.84 -0.27
N GLU A 54 7.44 8.93 -0.62
CA GLU A 54 6.34 9.51 0.18
C GLU A 54 4.99 9.39 -0.55
N GLY A 55 3.90 9.65 0.18
CA GLY A 55 2.55 9.62 -0.34
C GLY A 55 2.03 8.20 -0.53
N SER A 56 1.41 7.94 -1.68
CA SER A 56 0.63 6.73 -1.95
C SER A 56 1.45 5.59 -2.58
N GLY A 57 2.71 5.41 -2.19
CA GLY A 57 3.55 4.30 -2.64
C GLY A 57 2.94 2.92 -2.37
N PRO A 58 3.54 1.81 -2.85
CA PRO A 58 4.95 1.70 -3.26
C PRO A 58 5.18 1.71 -4.77
N THR A 59 4.13 1.81 -5.58
CA THR A 59 4.25 1.94 -7.03
C THR A 59 4.23 3.39 -7.43
N GLU A 60 4.98 3.77 -8.47
CA GLU A 60 4.82 5.06 -9.12
C GLU A 60 3.35 5.30 -9.48
N ASN A 61 2.82 6.41 -8.97
CA ASN A 61 1.48 6.90 -9.24
C ASN A 61 1.45 8.42 -9.07
N PRO A 62 0.37 9.11 -9.48
CA PRO A 62 0.28 10.58 -9.41
C PRO A 62 0.46 11.20 -8.01
N GLN A 63 0.45 10.39 -6.95
CA GLN A 63 0.59 10.83 -5.56
C GLN A 63 1.82 10.23 -4.87
N THR A 64 2.78 9.69 -5.61
CA THR A 64 4.04 9.18 -5.07
C THR A 64 5.17 10.06 -5.53
N ASN A 65 5.93 10.61 -4.58
CA ASN A 65 7.13 11.39 -4.86
C ASN A 65 8.36 10.69 -4.29
N VAL A 66 9.52 10.97 -4.88
CA VAL A 66 10.82 10.53 -4.38
C VAL A 66 11.44 11.69 -3.60
N ARG A 67 11.69 11.47 -2.31
CA ARG A 67 12.52 12.32 -1.46
C ARG A 67 13.95 11.79 -1.48
N LYS A 68 14.93 12.69 -1.33
CA LYS A 68 16.35 12.34 -1.21
C LYS A 68 16.92 12.87 0.12
N PRO A 69 16.62 12.20 1.25
CA PRO A 69 17.18 12.61 2.54
C PRO A 69 18.72 12.55 2.58
N GLU A 70 19.32 11.63 1.81
CA GLU A 70 20.78 11.38 1.79
C GLU A 70 21.34 11.00 3.17
N LEU A 71 20.54 10.24 3.93
CA LEU A 71 20.88 9.77 5.27
C LEU A 71 21.15 8.26 5.29
N LEU A 72 21.96 7.82 6.24
CA LEU A 72 22.17 6.42 6.56
C LEU A 72 21.83 6.23 8.04
N LEU A 73 20.83 5.41 8.32
CA LEU A 73 20.47 5.05 9.69
C LEU A 73 21.05 3.67 9.99
N ALA A 74 21.62 3.50 11.18
CA ALA A 74 22.12 2.22 11.63
C ALA A 74 21.89 2.02 13.12
N ALA A 75 21.44 0.83 13.50
CA ALA A 75 21.28 0.42 14.88
C ALA A 75 21.77 -1.02 15.05
N LYS A 76 22.18 -1.36 16.26
CA LYS A 76 22.67 -2.70 16.61
C LYS A 76 22.01 -3.22 17.87
N GLY A 77 21.97 -4.53 18.03
CA GLY A 77 21.41 -5.19 19.20
C GLY A 77 19.95 -5.60 19.01
N GLN A 78 19.36 -6.15 20.07
CA GLN A 78 18.09 -6.89 19.99
C GLN A 78 16.89 -6.04 19.57
N ASN A 79 16.94 -4.73 19.82
CA ASN A 79 15.88 -3.77 19.51
C ASN A 79 16.16 -2.94 18.25
N ALA A 80 17.22 -3.23 17.50
CA ALA A 80 17.69 -2.40 16.38
C ALA A 80 16.59 -2.06 15.36
N MET A 81 15.70 -3.01 15.04
CA MET A 81 14.59 -2.73 14.11
C MET A 81 13.57 -1.74 14.68
N VAL A 82 13.24 -1.85 15.97
CA VAL A 82 12.27 -0.97 16.63
C VAL A 82 12.86 0.43 16.75
N GLU A 83 14.13 0.53 17.14
CA GLU A 83 14.86 1.79 17.24
C GLU A 83 14.90 2.53 15.90
N ILE A 84 15.31 1.84 14.83
CA ILE A 84 15.34 2.42 13.48
C ILE A 84 13.95 2.84 13.01
N ASP A 85 12.93 2.02 13.28
CA ASP A 85 11.57 2.32 12.85
C ASP A 85 10.97 3.53 13.58
N ASN A 86 11.29 3.71 14.87
CA ASN A 86 10.93 4.91 15.65
C ASN A 86 11.62 6.16 15.09
N VAL A 87 12.95 6.11 14.95
CA VAL A 87 13.77 7.23 14.44
C VAL A 87 13.31 7.64 13.03
N ALA A 88 13.17 6.68 12.11
CA ALA A 88 12.76 6.95 10.75
C ALA A 88 11.33 7.49 10.65
N ALA A 89 10.39 6.96 11.45
CA ALA A 89 9.01 7.47 11.48
C ALA A 89 8.96 8.93 11.96
N THR A 90 9.71 9.25 13.02
CA THR A 90 9.82 10.62 13.56
C THR A 90 10.44 11.57 12.54
N MET A 91 11.56 11.20 11.90
CA MET A 91 12.21 12.01 10.85
C MET A 91 11.27 12.32 9.67
N MET A 92 10.39 11.37 9.33
CA MET A 92 9.39 11.54 8.27
C MET A 92 8.16 12.35 8.71
N GLY A 93 8.07 12.79 9.97
CA GLY A 93 6.93 13.54 10.51
C GLY A 93 5.71 12.69 10.87
N PHE A 94 5.91 11.38 11.11
CA PHE A 94 4.85 10.50 11.59
C PHE A 94 4.87 10.34 13.10
N ASP A 95 3.69 10.34 13.69
CA ASP A 95 3.48 10.00 15.09
C ASP A 95 3.57 8.47 15.27
N VAL A 96 4.65 8.01 15.89
CA VAL A 96 4.93 6.59 16.12
C VAL A 96 3.77 5.89 16.83
N ASN A 97 3.15 6.56 17.80
CA ASN A 97 2.04 6.00 18.60
C ASN A 97 0.79 5.68 17.75
N LYS A 98 0.69 6.24 16.54
CA LYS A 98 -0.38 5.91 15.58
C LYS A 98 -0.02 4.75 14.64
N ILE A 99 1.23 4.28 14.63
CA ILE A 99 1.70 3.20 13.78
C ILE A 99 1.64 1.87 14.54
N LYS A 100 0.47 1.22 14.50
CA LYS A 100 0.10 0.03 15.30
C LYS A 100 1.08 -1.16 15.36
N HIS A 101 2.04 -1.25 14.45
CA HIS A 101 2.99 -2.38 14.41
C HIS A 101 4.39 -2.04 14.91
N ILE A 102 4.66 -0.76 15.19
CA ILE A 102 5.94 -0.27 15.70
C ILE A 102 5.71 0.04 17.19
N PRO A 103 6.30 -0.74 18.12
CA PRO A 103 6.31 -0.37 19.52
C PRO A 103 7.06 0.95 19.73
N GLU A 104 6.57 1.79 20.64
CA GLU A 104 7.29 3.00 21.04
C GLU A 104 8.61 2.62 21.74
N CYS A 105 9.67 3.36 21.44
CA CYS A 105 11.00 3.22 22.02
C CYS A 105 11.53 4.61 22.37
N ASP A 106 12.12 4.73 23.55
CA ASP A 106 13.04 5.83 23.83
C ASP A 106 14.42 5.42 23.31
N CYS A 107 14.86 6.08 22.23
CA CYS A 107 16.03 5.65 21.47
C CYS A 107 17.12 6.74 21.54
N GLU A 108 18.33 6.36 21.94
CA GLU A 108 19.46 7.29 21.97
C GLU A 108 20.03 7.51 20.56
N VAL A 109 19.88 8.72 20.02
CA VAL A 109 20.37 9.06 18.67
C VAL A 109 21.82 9.53 18.72
N LYS A 110 22.68 8.84 17.99
CA LYS A 110 24.09 9.22 17.77
C LYS A 110 24.25 9.83 16.37
N GLY A 111 24.93 10.97 16.29
CA GLY A 111 25.13 11.70 15.03
C GLY A 111 24.18 12.90 14.92
N ILE A 112 23.61 13.11 13.73
CA ILE A 112 22.66 14.19 13.46
C ILE A 112 21.45 14.04 14.38
N GLN A 113 21.13 15.09 15.13
CA GLN A 113 20.01 15.05 16.07
C GLN A 113 18.67 15.16 15.33
N LEU A 114 17.61 14.59 15.92
CA LEU A 114 16.29 14.53 15.27
C LEU A 114 15.66 15.90 15.04
N ASP A 115 15.94 16.88 15.90
CA ASP A 115 15.50 18.26 15.76
C ASP A 115 16.16 19.01 14.60
N GLU A 116 17.30 18.50 14.10
CA GLU A 116 17.96 18.99 12.89
C GLU A 116 17.33 18.40 11.61
N ILE A 117 16.45 17.40 11.71
CA ILE A 117 15.87 16.68 10.58
C ILE A 117 14.36 16.86 10.55
N ASP A 118 13.87 17.66 9.61
CA ASP A 118 12.45 17.77 9.35
C ASP A 118 12.11 17.45 7.89
N LEU A 119 11.81 16.17 7.60
CA LEU A 119 11.51 15.77 6.24
C LEU A 119 10.03 16.01 5.86
N ASN A 120 9.11 15.95 6.83
CA ASN A 120 7.65 16.08 6.64
C ASN A 120 7.13 15.37 5.39
N PHE A 121 7.09 14.04 5.42
CA PHE A 121 6.64 13.25 4.27
C PHE A 121 5.14 13.40 4.04
N ALA A 122 4.76 13.43 2.76
CA ALA A 122 3.36 13.33 2.40
C ALA A 122 2.75 12.01 2.91
N LYS A 123 1.60 12.10 3.58
CA LYS A 123 0.86 10.93 4.08
C LYS A 123 0.17 10.21 2.91
N PRO A 124 0.01 8.89 2.97
CA PRO A 124 -0.76 8.19 1.95
C PRO A 124 -2.22 8.64 1.99
N LYS A 125 -2.82 8.80 0.81
CA LYS A 125 -4.23 9.17 0.68
C LYS A 125 -5.13 7.94 0.57
N GLU A 126 -6.39 8.10 0.95
CA GLU A 126 -7.39 7.04 0.81
C GLU A 126 -7.75 6.75 -0.65
N THR A 127 -7.49 7.69 -1.57
CA THR A 127 -7.80 7.54 -3.00
C THR A 127 -6.67 8.07 -3.88
N VAL A 128 -6.50 7.43 -5.04
CA VAL A 128 -5.59 7.87 -6.12
C VAL A 128 -6.39 8.07 -7.41
N ASP A 129 -6.26 9.23 -8.03
CA ASP A 129 -6.94 9.57 -9.29
C ASP A 129 -6.02 9.30 -10.49
N TYR A 130 -6.53 8.55 -11.47
CA TYR A 130 -5.89 8.22 -12.74
C TYR A 130 -6.72 8.69 -13.94
N GLY A 131 -7.18 9.94 -13.94
CA GLY A 131 -7.85 10.56 -15.08
C GLY A 131 -9.21 9.91 -15.34
N ASN A 132 -10.10 10.03 -14.36
CA ASN A 132 -11.45 9.46 -14.27
C ASN A 132 -11.54 8.02 -13.72
N ILE A 133 -10.41 7.44 -13.30
CA ILE A 133 -10.38 6.19 -12.55
C ILE A 133 -9.91 6.50 -11.13
N ILE A 134 -10.80 6.32 -10.16
CA ILE A 134 -10.51 6.53 -8.73
C ILE A 134 -10.16 5.18 -8.12
N HIS A 135 -8.90 4.98 -7.76
CA HIS A 135 -8.48 3.82 -7.01
C HIS A 135 -8.62 4.07 -5.52
N HIS A 136 -9.50 3.33 -4.87
CA HIS A 136 -9.69 3.42 -3.42
C HIS A 136 -8.69 2.53 -2.69
N GLN A 137 -7.78 3.18 -1.95
CA GLN A 137 -6.80 2.53 -1.10
C GLN A 137 -7.44 2.05 0.18
N ASN A 138 -7.89 0.81 0.16
CA ASN A 138 -8.27 0.12 1.37
C ASN A 138 -6.98 -0.36 2.06
N GLU A 139 -6.65 0.18 3.23
CA GLU A 139 -6.89 -0.69 4.37
C GLU A 139 -6.32 -2.11 4.23
N LYS A 140 -7.23 -3.06 4.20
CA LYS A 140 -7.08 -4.50 4.09
C LYS A 140 -6.69 -5.00 2.68
N ALA A 141 -6.33 -4.13 1.74
CA ALA A 141 -5.67 -4.54 0.48
C ALA A 141 -4.20 -4.90 0.73
N CYS A 142 -3.62 -5.74 -0.14
CA CYS A 142 -2.20 -6.10 -0.09
C CYS A 142 -1.43 -5.37 -1.19
N THR A 143 -0.14 -5.15 -0.96
CA THR A 143 0.75 -4.48 -1.92
C THR A 143 0.75 -5.14 -3.30
N LEU A 144 0.58 -6.47 -3.37
CA LEU A 144 0.51 -7.17 -4.65
C LEU A 144 -0.75 -6.81 -5.46
N CYS A 145 -1.86 -6.44 -4.80
CA CYS A 145 -3.06 -5.94 -5.50
C CYS A 145 -2.83 -4.55 -6.07
N GLN A 146 -2.11 -3.67 -5.35
CA GLN A 146 -1.71 -2.36 -5.86
C GLN A 146 -0.75 -2.51 -7.05
N ILE A 147 0.22 -3.42 -6.99
CA ILE A 147 1.14 -3.72 -8.10
C ILE A 147 0.37 -4.25 -9.31
N ALA A 148 -0.54 -5.21 -9.12
CA ALA A 148 -1.35 -5.75 -10.22
C ALA A 148 -2.22 -4.67 -10.89
N PHE A 149 -2.75 -3.73 -10.10
CA PHE A 149 -3.53 -2.62 -10.63
C PHE A 149 -2.65 -1.58 -11.34
N SER A 150 -1.46 -1.27 -10.81
CA SER A 150 -0.47 -0.43 -11.51
C SER A 150 -0.07 -1.02 -12.87
N GLN A 151 0.14 -2.34 -12.95
CA GLN A 151 0.39 -3.04 -14.22
C GLN A 151 -0.81 -2.94 -15.18
N THR A 152 -2.03 -3.05 -14.65
CA THR A 152 -3.26 -2.86 -15.43
C THR A 152 -3.31 -1.46 -16.04
N LEU A 153 -3.07 -0.43 -15.24
CA LEU A 153 -3.05 0.97 -15.70
C LEU A 153 -1.98 1.20 -16.77
N ARG A 154 -0.77 0.65 -16.60
CA ARG A 154 0.28 0.71 -17.63
C ARG A 154 -0.18 0.05 -18.93
N LYS A 155 -0.82 -1.11 -18.87
CA LYS A 155 -1.35 -1.79 -20.07
C LYS A 155 -2.47 -0.99 -20.75
N ILE A 156 -3.37 -0.39 -19.98
CA ILE A 156 -4.41 0.52 -20.52
C ILE A 156 -3.75 1.74 -21.18
N MET A 157 -2.71 2.31 -20.59
CA MET A 157 -2.03 3.50 -21.11
C MET A 157 -1.30 3.25 -22.44
N PHE A 158 -0.59 2.13 -22.54
CA PHE A 158 0.31 1.84 -23.68
C PHE A 158 -0.31 0.97 -24.78
N ASN A 159 -1.55 0.49 -24.62
CA ASN A 159 -2.27 -0.24 -25.66
C ASN A 159 -3.48 0.58 -26.14
N GLN A 160 -3.43 1.03 -27.40
CA GLN A 160 -4.45 1.93 -27.96
C GLN A 160 -5.86 1.31 -27.99
N ASP A 161 -5.98 0.02 -28.31
CA ASP A 161 -7.28 -0.66 -28.39
C ASP A 161 -7.92 -0.79 -27.01
N ILE A 162 -7.13 -1.18 -26.01
CA ILE A 162 -7.59 -1.25 -24.62
C ILE A 162 -7.95 0.15 -24.13
N ARG A 163 -7.09 1.15 -24.39
CA ARG A 163 -7.33 2.54 -24.00
C ARG A 163 -8.66 3.04 -24.53
N LYS A 164 -8.93 2.85 -25.82
CA LYS A 164 -10.17 3.30 -26.46
C LYS A 164 -11.41 2.71 -25.77
N LYS A 165 -11.40 1.40 -25.51
CA LYS A 165 -12.50 0.73 -24.79
C LYS A 165 -12.68 1.29 -23.38
N ILE A 166 -11.60 1.60 -22.67
CA ILE A 166 -11.70 2.20 -21.33
C ILE A 166 -12.23 3.65 -21.39
N GLU A 167 -11.85 4.43 -22.41
CA GLU A 167 -12.39 5.78 -22.61
C GLU A 167 -13.90 5.76 -22.90
N GLU A 168 -14.40 4.81 -23.71
CA GLU A 168 -15.85 4.63 -23.93
C GLU A 168 -16.62 4.38 -22.60
N ILE A 169 -16.02 3.63 -21.68
CA ILE A 169 -16.60 3.41 -20.34
C ILE A 169 -16.58 4.71 -19.52
N LYS A 170 -15.49 5.48 -19.59
CA LYS A 170 -15.38 6.78 -18.91
C LYS A 170 -16.39 7.78 -19.45
N GLU A 171 -16.63 7.83 -20.76
CA GLU A 171 -17.65 8.69 -21.38
C GLU A 171 -19.06 8.30 -20.88
N LYS A 172 -19.36 7.01 -20.79
CA LYS A 172 -20.65 6.49 -20.33
C LYS A 172 -20.94 6.80 -18.85
N TYR A 173 -19.95 6.66 -17.97
CA TYR A 173 -20.17 6.73 -16.52
C TYR A 173 -19.56 7.96 -15.84
N GLY A 174 -18.71 8.71 -16.53
CA GLY A 174 -17.90 9.78 -15.96
C GLY A 174 -16.73 9.21 -15.14
N TRP A 175 -16.99 8.91 -13.86
CA TRP A 175 -16.01 8.41 -12.91
C TRP A 175 -16.16 6.91 -12.68
N ILE A 176 -15.03 6.20 -12.62
CA ILE A 176 -14.94 4.77 -12.36
C ILE A 176 -14.24 4.54 -11.02
N ASP A 177 -14.93 3.94 -10.07
CA ASP A 177 -14.39 3.55 -8.77
C ASP A 177 -13.80 2.14 -8.82
N ILE A 178 -12.54 2.01 -8.42
CA ILE A 178 -11.83 0.74 -8.28
C ILE A 178 -11.68 0.41 -6.80
N LEU A 179 -12.33 -0.66 -6.37
CA LEU A 179 -12.32 -1.12 -4.98
C LEU A 179 -11.47 -2.38 -4.84
N GLN A 180 -10.53 -2.36 -3.91
CA GLN A 180 -9.69 -3.50 -3.52
C GLN A 180 -9.76 -3.75 -2.02
N GLY A 181 -9.34 -4.94 -1.58
CA GLY A 181 -9.35 -5.28 -0.15
C GLY A 181 -10.73 -5.67 0.38
N SER A 182 -10.80 -5.96 1.67
CA SER A 182 -12.02 -6.39 2.37
C SER A 182 -12.55 -5.30 3.30
N GLY A 183 -13.72 -5.53 3.92
CA GLY A 183 -14.29 -4.61 4.90
C GLY A 183 -15.08 -3.44 4.31
N TRP A 184 -15.41 -3.50 3.02
CA TRP A 184 -16.34 -2.57 2.40
C TRP A 184 -17.76 -2.79 2.92
N GLU A 185 -18.42 -1.72 3.36
CA GLU A 185 -19.79 -1.77 3.88
C GLU A 185 -20.82 -1.15 2.93
N LYS A 186 -20.41 -0.08 2.24
CA LYS A 186 -21.14 0.67 1.22
C LYS A 186 -20.23 1.02 0.05
N LEU A 187 -20.82 1.33 -1.10
CA LEU A 187 -20.08 1.91 -2.23
C LEU A 187 -19.66 3.35 -1.88
N PRO A 188 -18.62 3.89 -2.55
CA PRO A 188 -18.28 5.30 -2.46
C PRO A 188 -19.47 6.19 -2.79
N GLU A 189 -19.51 7.38 -2.20
CA GLU A 189 -20.57 8.35 -2.46
C GLU A 189 -20.52 8.82 -3.92
N ASN A 190 -21.70 9.00 -4.52
CA ASN A 190 -21.85 9.35 -5.94
C ASN A 190 -21.24 8.34 -6.93
N CYS A 191 -20.96 7.11 -6.48
CA CYS A 191 -20.44 6.03 -7.31
C CYS A 191 -21.44 5.66 -8.42
N LYS A 192 -21.10 5.98 -9.66
CA LYS A 192 -21.85 5.58 -10.86
C LYS A 192 -21.41 4.21 -11.36
N LYS A 193 -20.09 3.97 -11.37
CA LYS A 193 -19.49 2.70 -11.79
C LYS A 193 -18.44 2.25 -10.80
N ALA A 194 -18.60 1.04 -10.26
CA ALA A 194 -17.64 0.41 -9.36
C ALA A 194 -17.20 -0.95 -9.89
N TYR A 195 -15.89 -1.19 -9.89
CA TYR A 195 -15.28 -2.49 -10.14
C TYR A 195 -14.62 -3.00 -8.86
N LEU A 196 -15.03 -4.19 -8.45
CA LEU A 196 -14.52 -4.86 -7.26
C LEU A 196 -13.44 -5.85 -7.68
N LEU A 197 -12.21 -5.66 -7.20
CA LEU A 197 -11.05 -6.44 -7.62
C LEU A 197 -10.50 -7.34 -6.51
N GLY A 198 -10.34 -8.61 -6.85
CA GLY A 198 -9.71 -9.64 -6.02
C GLY A 198 -10.66 -10.33 -5.04
N ASN A 199 -10.28 -11.53 -4.58
CA ASN A 199 -11.11 -12.37 -3.71
C ASN A 199 -11.49 -11.72 -2.37
N CYS A 200 -10.75 -10.69 -1.93
CA CYS A 200 -11.05 -9.96 -0.70
C CYS A 200 -12.35 -9.13 -0.80
N THR A 201 -12.78 -8.76 -2.01
CA THR A 201 -14.02 -8.00 -2.22
C THR A 201 -15.25 -8.89 -2.34
N LYS A 202 -15.08 -10.22 -2.47
CA LYS A 202 -16.15 -11.21 -2.69
C LYS A 202 -17.36 -11.01 -1.78
N LYS A 203 -17.14 -10.95 -0.45
CA LYS A 203 -18.23 -10.81 0.53
C LYS A 203 -19.06 -9.54 0.30
N PHE A 204 -18.40 -8.45 -0.05
CA PHE A 204 -19.07 -7.18 -0.34
C PHE A 204 -19.79 -7.23 -1.69
N ALA A 205 -19.17 -7.83 -2.70
CA ALA A 205 -19.78 -8.04 -4.02
C ALA A 205 -21.09 -8.83 -3.92
N GLU A 206 -21.09 -9.92 -3.16
CA GLU A 206 -22.28 -10.73 -2.86
C GLU A 206 -23.35 -9.91 -2.14
N LYS A 207 -22.97 -9.12 -1.12
CA LYS A 207 -23.90 -8.25 -0.36
C LYS A 207 -24.64 -7.26 -1.26
N ILE A 208 -23.98 -6.71 -2.28
CA ILE A 208 -24.57 -5.71 -3.20
C ILE A 208 -25.03 -6.31 -4.53
N ASN A 209 -25.07 -7.65 -4.64
CA ASN A 209 -25.44 -8.38 -5.85
C ASN A 209 -24.66 -7.94 -7.11
N LYS A 210 -23.33 -7.80 -7.01
CA LYS A 210 -22.44 -7.45 -8.12
C LYS A 210 -21.35 -8.51 -8.34
N ASN A 211 -20.83 -8.56 -9.56
CA ASN A 211 -19.64 -9.35 -9.89
C ASN A 211 -18.37 -8.72 -9.31
N TYR A 212 -17.32 -9.54 -9.16
CA TYR A 212 -15.97 -9.11 -8.81
C TYR A 212 -14.95 -9.86 -9.66
N CYS A 213 -13.80 -9.23 -9.92
CA CYS A 213 -12.67 -9.87 -10.60
C CYS A 213 -11.98 -10.85 -9.62
N LYS A 214 -11.97 -12.15 -9.95
CA LYS A 214 -11.38 -13.19 -9.09
C LYS A 214 -9.86 -13.14 -9.10
N GLY A 215 -9.23 -13.46 -7.97
CA GLY A 215 -7.76 -13.59 -7.85
C GLY A 215 -7.18 -13.02 -6.56
N CYS A 216 -5.91 -13.34 -6.25
CA CYS A 216 -5.21 -12.82 -5.06
C CYS A 216 -3.68 -12.68 -5.27
N PRO A 217 -3.20 -11.64 -5.96
CA PRO A 217 -3.99 -10.64 -6.68
C PRO A 217 -4.59 -11.22 -7.98
N PRO A 218 -5.65 -10.61 -8.54
CA PRO A 218 -6.06 -10.88 -9.92
C PRO A 218 -4.94 -10.51 -10.90
N HIS A 219 -4.80 -11.25 -12.01
CA HIS A 219 -3.83 -10.92 -13.04
C HIS A 219 -4.29 -9.69 -13.83
N TYR A 220 -3.37 -8.89 -14.37
CA TYR A 220 -3.73 -7.63 -15.04
C TYR A 220 -4.63 -7.85 -16.27
N ASN A 221 -4.46 -8.95 -17.01
CA ASN A 221 -5.36 -9.30 -18.11
C ASN A 221 -6.79 -9.55 -17.61
N ASP A 222 -6.95 -10.33 -16.53
CA ASP A 222 -8.27 -10.62 -15.94
C ASP A 222 -8.95 -9.34 -15.44
N ILE A 223 -8.18 -8.38 -14.95
CA ILE A 223 -8.72 -7.07 -14.56
C ILE A 223 -9.21 -6.34 -15.80
N ILE A 224 -8.40 -6.23 -16.86
CA ILE A 224 -8.77 -5.54 -18.11
C ILE A 224 -10.03 -6.14 -18.72
N ASP A 225 -10.07 -7.47 -18.86
CA ASP A 225 -11.23 -8.17 -19.41
C ASP A 225 -12.47 -7.96 -18.54
N PHE A 226 -12.30 -7.96 -17.21
CA PHE A 226 -13.38 -7.66 -16.28
C PHE A 226 -13.92 -6.24 -16.44
N LEU A 227 -13.04 -5.24 -16.58
CA LEU A 227 -13.43 -3.84 -16.81
C LEU A 227 -14.22 -3.70 -18.11
N ILE A 228 -13.76 -4.32 -19.20
CA ILE A 228 -14.38 -4.19 -20.52
C ILE A 228 -15.72 -4.93 -20.58
N ASN A 229 -15.77 -6.18 -20.09
CA ASN A 229 -16.95 -7.05 -20.26
C ASN A 229 -18.05 -6.79 -19.24
N ASN A 230 -17.78 -6.00 -18.19
CA ASN A 230 -18.77 -5.63 -17.19
C ASN A 230 -19.01 -4.11 -17.22
N SER A 231 -19.04 -3.50 -18.41
CA SER A 231 -19.15 -2.05 -18.63
C SER A 231 -20.58 -1.49 -18.58
#